data_AF-A0A8S3GRB3-F1
#
_entry.id   AF-A0A8S3GRB3-F1
#
_cell.length_a   1.000
_cell.length_b   1.000
_cell.length_c   1.000
_cell.angle_alpha   90.00
_cell.angle_beta   90.00
_cell.angle_gamma   90.00
#
_symmetry.space_group_name_H-M   'P 1'
#
loop_
_entity.id
_entity.type
_entity.pdbx_description
1 polymer ?
#
loop_
_entity_poly.entity_id
_entity_poly.type
_entity_poly.pdbx_seq_one_letter_code
_entity_poly.pdbx_strand_id
1 'polypeptide(L)'
;NNHLSPQINDRINYLQDALKRLEADANRHKHRLLENASLLQFMWKADVVESWISEKLHQLRTDDLGHNLLSVQNLLTRHETFEAGLNNFEHEGIRSVTDLKEELVSTNRANTSNEQREKIQARHELVWNNWQKLLQTSGLRREKLKKAEDRFRNIEELFLRFAKKASAFNSWFENAEEDLTDPVKCNSLEEIRALIDAHDRFKTVLEEARYDFDELKAS
;
A
#
# COMPACT_ATOMS: atom_id res chain seq x y z
N ASN A 1 50.86 -44.87 61.48
CA ASN A 1 50.89 -45.19 60.04
C ASN A 1 49.50 -45.58 59.59
N ASN A 2 48.78 -44.67 58.92
CA ASN A 2 47.44 -44.97 58.40
C ASN A 2 47.55 -45.43 56.94
N HIS A 3 47.64 -46.74 56.73
CA HIS A 3 47.91 -47.38 55.41
C HIS A 3 46.75 -47.20 54.41
N LEU A 4 45.59 -46.79 54.89
CA LEU A 4 44.37 -46.57 54.08
C LEU A 4 44.28 -45.15 53.51
N SER A 5 45.11 -44.22 53.99
CA SER A 5 45.08 -42.82 53.54
C SER A 5 45.29 -42.64 52.03
N PRO A 6 46.17 -43.40 51.33
CA PRO A 6 46.33 -43.30 49.88
C PRO A 6 45.06 -43.72 49.12
N GLN A 7 44.43 -44.83 49.52
CA GLN A 7 43.20 -45.34 48.89
C GLN A 7 42.03 -44.36 49.05
N ILE A 8 41.92 -43.72 50.22
CA ILE A 8 40.92 -42.68 50.48
C ILE A 8 41.18 -41.46 49.58
N ASN A 9 42.43 -41.00 49.46
CA ASN A 9 42.78 -39.88 48.59
C ASN A 9 42.51 -40.17 47.10
N ASP A 10 42.84 -41.36 46.61
CA ASP A 10 42.54 -41.76 45.23
C ASP A 10 41.03 -41.76 44.97
N ARG A 11 40.24 -42.24 45.94
CA ARG A 11 38.78 -42.22 45.84
C ARG A 11 38.23 -40.79 45.86
N ILE A 12 38.77 -39.90 46.69
CA ILE A 12 38.39 -38.48 46.73
C ILE A 12 38.70 -37.82 45.39
N ASN A 13 39.90 -38.01 44.84
CA ASN A 13 40.31 -37.45 43.54
C ASN A 13 39.36 -37.94 42.42
N TYR A 14 39.06 -39.24 42.39
CA TYR A 14 38.10 -39.80 41.44
C TYR A 14 36.71 -39.14 41.56
N LEU A 15 36.21 -38.97 42.78
CA LEU A 15 34.90 -38.35 43.02
C LEU A 15 34.90 -36.87 42.63
N GLN A 16 35.98 -36.14 42.88
CA GLN A 16 36.14 -34.75 42.44
C GLN A 16 36.12 -34.64 40.91
N ASP A 17 36.81 -35.52 40.20
CA ASP A 17 36.79 -35.53 38.73
C ASP A 17 35.42 -35.95 38.17
N ALA A 18 34.75 -36.92 38.82
CA ALA A 18 33.39 -37.31 38.46
C ALA A 18 32.41 -36.15 38.64
N LEU A 19 32.51 -35.39 39.74
CA LEU A 19 31.70 -34.21 40.00
C LEU A 19 31.92 -33.15 38.91
N LYS A 20 33.17 -32.83 38.58
CA LYS A 20 33.50 -31.86 37.51
C LYS A 20 32.94 -32.26 36.15
N ARG A 21 33.02 -33.56 35.80
CA ARG A 21 32.42 -34.08 34.56
C ARG A 21 30.90 -33.92 34.57
N LEU A 22 30.25 -34.27 35.67
CA LEU A 22 28.81 -34.14 35.82
C LEU A 22 28.35 -32.67 35.69
N GLU A 23 29.08 -31.73 36.31
CA GLU A 23 28.82 -30.30 36.18
C GLU A 23 28.97 -29.82 34.74
N ALA A 24 30.01 -30.25 34.03
CA ALA A 24 30.21 -29.92 32.63
C ALA A 24 29.08 -30.46 31.75
N ASP A 25 28.63 -31.69 31.98
CA ASP A 25 27.54 -32.31 31.21
C ASP A 25 26.17 -31.69 31.52
N ALA A 26 25.92 -31.33 32.78
CA ALA A 26 24.72 -30.58 33.18
C ALA A 26 24.66 -29.21 32.49
N ASN A 27 25.77 -28.48 32.46
CA ASN A 27 25.87 -27.20 31.75
C ASN A 27 25.65 -27.35 30.24
N ARG A 28 26.24 -28.40 29.63
CA ARG A 28 26.06 -28.71 28.20
C ARG A 28 24.61 -29.09 27.87
N HIS A 29 23.95 -29.82 28.77
CA HIS A 29 22.53 -30.14 28.63
C HIS A 29 21.65 -28.90 28.71
N LYS A 30 21.87 -28.04 29.71
CA LYS A 30 21.17 -26.75 29.85
C LYS A 30 21.34 -25.88 28.61
N HIS A 31 22.56 -25.80 28.07
CA HIS A 31 22.83 -25.02 26.86
C HIS A 31 22.02 -25.52 25.65
N ARG A 32 22.03 -26.84 25.40
CA ARG A 32 21.23 -27.45 24.31
C ARG A 32 19.72 -27.24 24.47
N LEU A 33 19.20 -27.24 25.70
CA LEU A 33 17.79 -26.95 25.96
C LEU A 33 17.44 -25.50 25.61
N LEU A 34 18.30 -24.54 25.98
CA LEU A 34 18.11 -23.13 25.65
C LEU A 34 18.20 -22.90 24.14
N GLU A 35 19.17 -23.51 23.46
CA GLU A 35 19.29 -23.44 21.99
C GLU A 35 18.03 -23.96 21.28
N ASN A 36 17.49 -25.09 21.74
CA ASN A 36 16.26 -25.66 21.19
C ASN A 36 15.06 -24.73 21.46
N ALA A 37 14.96 -24.17 22.66
CA ALA A 37 13.91 -23.20 22.99
C ALA A 37 13.96 -21.97 22.07
N SER A 38 15.13 -21.37 21.86
CA SER A 38 15.29 -20.24 20.95
C SER A 38 14.95 -20.60 19.49
N LEU A 39 15.31 -21.80 19.03
CA LEU A 39 14.95 -22.27 17.69
C LEU A 39 13.44 -22.37 17.52
N LEU A 40 12.76 -23.01 18.47
CA LEU A 40 11.30 -23.15 18.44
C LEU A 40 10.61 -21.79 18.47
N GLN A 41 11.15 -20.83 19.25
CA GLN A 41 10.65 -19.46 19.28
C GLN A 41 10.77 -18.76 17.92
N PHE A 42 11.92 -18.89 17.26
CA PHE A 42 12.12 -18.37 15.90
C PHE A 42 11.15 -18.99 14.89
N MET A 43 11.03 -20.33 14.88
CA MET A 43 10.16 -21.05 13.95
C MET A 43 8.70 -20.63 14.14
N TRP A 44 8.22 -20.61 15.37
CA TRP A 44 6.87 -20.16 15.69
C TRP A 44 6.63 -18.71 15.26
N LYS A 45 7.57 -17.80 15.55
CA LYS A 45 7.42 -16.39 15.16
C LYS A 45 7.40 -16.23 13.64
N ALA A 46 8.22 -17.00 12.92
CA ALA A 46 8.22 -17.03 11.46
C ALA A 46 6.87 -17.50 10.92
N ASP A 47 6.27 -18.57 11.47
CA ASP A 47 4.95 -19.07 11.08
C ASP A 47 3.85 -18.01 11.27
N VAL A 48 3.85 -17.34 12.42
CA VAL A 48 2.89 -16.26 12.72
C VAL A 48 3.00 -15.12 11.72
N VAL A 49 4.24 -14.70 11.41
CA VAL A 49 4.50 -13.61 10.47
C VAL A 49 4.12 -14.00 9.05
N GLU A 50 4.44 -15.22 8.60
CA GLU A 50 4.03 -15.71 7.28
C GLU A 50 2.52 -15.80 7.13
N SER A 51 1.82 -16.29 8.14
CA SER A 51 0.35 -16.35 8.15
C SER A 51 -0.25 -14.95 7.99
N TRP A 52 0.27 -13.98 8.75
CA TRP A 52 -0.15 -12.59 8.66
C TRP A 52 0.12 -12.00 7.26
N ILE A 53 1.31 -12.23 6.69
CA ILE A 53 1.66 -11.77 5.34
C ILE A 53 0.71 -12.38 4.30
N SER A 54 0.43 -13.68 4.41
CA SER A 54 -0.47 -14.40 3.52
C SER A 54 -1.89 -13.84 3.57
N GLU A 55 -2.39 -13.53 4.76
CA GLU A 55 -3.69 -12.88 4.96
C GLU A 55 -3.73 -11.50 4.26
N LYS A 56 -2.70 -10.66 4.44
CA LYS A 56 -2.63 -9.34 3.79
C LYS A 56 -2.50 -9.43 2.28
N LEU A 57 -1.73 -10.39 1.77
CA LEU A 57 -1.68 -10.67 0.33
C LEU A 57 -3.04 -11.09 -0.23
N HIS A 58 -3.83 -11.86 0.54
CA HIS A 58 -5.18 -12.24 0.15
C HIS A 58 -6.12 -11.01 0.07
N GLN A 59 -6.03 -10.10 1.04
CA GLN A 59 -6.81 -8.85 1.03
C GLN A 59 -6.53 -7.98 -0.20
N LEU A 60 -5.31 -8.01 -0.73
CA LEU A 60 -4.91 -7.25 -1.92
C LEU A 60 -5.36 -7.88 -3.26
N ARG A 61 -5.96 -9.07 -3.27
CA ARG A 61 -6.38 -9.76 -4.52
C ARG A 61 -7.56 -9.11 -5.24
N THR A 62 -8.23 -8.14 -4.63
CA THR A 62 -9.34 -7.44 -5.28
C THR A 62 -8.85 -6.56 -6.42
N ASP A 63 -9.54 -6.62 -7.56
CA ASP A 63 -9.29 -5.72 -8.71
C ASP A 63 -10.21 -4.47 -8.68
N ASP A 64 -10.94 -4.23 -7.58
CA ASP A 64 -11.78 -3.04 -7.43
C ASP A 64 -10.93 -1.76 -7.37
N LEU A 65 -11.22 -0.84 -8.30
CA LEU A 65 -10.60 0.48 -8.44
C LEU A 65 -11.62 1.64 -8.29
N GLY A 66 -12.87 1.34 -7.95
CA GLY A 66 -13.94 2.34 -7.89
C GLY A 66 -14.57 2.65 -9.26
N HIS A 67 -15.73 3.31 -9.22
CA HIS A 67 -16.57 3.62 -10.39
C HIS A 67 -16.84 5.12 -10.58
N ASN A 68 -16.34 5.97 -9.67
CA ASN A 68 -16.38 7.42 -9.72
C ASN A 68 -15.29 8.00 -8.80
N LEU A 69 -15.07 9.33 -8.85
CA LEU A 69 -14.02 10.00 -8.08
C LEU A 69 -14.12 9.73 -6.57
N LEU A 70 -15.32 9.84 -6.00
CA LEU A 70 -15.53 9.62 -4.57
C LEU A 70 -15.19 8.18 -4.14
N SER A 71 -15.59 7.18 -4.93
CA SER A 71 -15.33 5.77 -4.61
C SER A 71 -13.83 5.44 -4.66
N VAL A 72 -13.08 5.95 -5.65
CA VAL A 72 -11.63 5.72 -5.72
C VAL A 72 -10.88 6.46 -4.62
N GLN A 73 -11.31 7.67 -4.25
CA GLN A 73 -10.74 8.40 -3.11
C GLN A 73 -10.95 7.64 -1.79
N ASN A 74 -12.14 7.10 -1.56
CA ASN A 74 -12.41 6.25 -0.41
C ASN A 74 -11.54 4.98 -0.40
N LEU A 75 -11.32 4.36 -1.57
CA LEU A 75 -10.42 3.22 -1.70
C LEU A 75 -8.96 3.59 -1.41
N LEU A 76 -8.50 4.76 -1.87
CA LEU A 76 -7.17 5.29 -1.58
C LEU A 76 -6.98 5.50 -0.06
N THR A 77 -7.92 6.15 0.63
CA THR A 77 -7.84 6.36 2.08
C THR A 77 -7.81 5.04 2.86
N ARG A 78 -8.62 4.06 2.43
CA ARG A 78 -8.56 2.70 3.02
C ARG A 78 -7.21 2.04 2.77
N HIS A 79 -6.65 2.21 1.58
CA HIS A 79 -5.34 1.66 1.21
C HIS A 79 -4.20 2.33 1.99
N GLU A 80 -4.28 3.64 2.24
CA GLU A 80 -3.32 4.35 3.10
C GLU A 80 -3.33 3.81 4.53
N THR A 81 -4.52 3.51 5.07
CA THR A 81 -4.65 2.88 6.39
C THR A 81 -4.05 1.47 6.40
N PHE A 82 -4.25 0.72 5.32
CA PHE A 82 -3.61 -0.59 5.13
C PHE A 82 -2.07 -0.47 5.09
N GLU A 83 -1.51 0.48 4.33
CA GLU A 83 -0.06 0.72 4.27
C GLU A 83 0.54 1.18 5.60
N ALA A 84 -0.18 2.00 6.37
CA ALA A 84 0.21 2.36 7.73
C ALA A 84 0.27 1.11 8.64
N GLY A 85 -0.69 0.19 8.47
CA GLY A 85 -0.68 -1.10 9.15
C GLY A 85 0.53 -1.96 8.78
N LEU A 86 0.95 -1.95 7.50
CA LEU A 86 2.18 -2.64 7.07
C LEU A 86 3.41 -2.03 7.76
N ASN A 87 3.54 -0.70 7.75
CA ASN A 87 4.67 -0.01 8.37
C ASN A 87 4.79 -0.31 9.87
N ASN A 88 3.67 -0.35 10.59
CA ASN A 88 3.67 -0.73 12.01
C ASN A 88 4.12 -2.18 12.22
N PHE A 89 3.62 -3.09 11.37
CA PHE A 89 3.95 -4.51 11.47
C PHE A 89 5.41 -4.83 11.11
N GLU A 90 6.08 -4.01 10.29
CA GLU A 90 7.49 -4.20 9.94
C GLU A 90 8.38 -4.27 11.19
N HIS A 91 8.12 -3.41 12.17
CA HIS A 91 8.87 -3.37 13.43
C HIS A 91 8.49 -4.52 14.38
N GLU A 92 7.23 -4.90 14.45
CA GLU A 92 6.76 -5.93 15.41
C GLU A 92 6.94 -7.37 14.91
N GLY A 93 6.82 -7.56 13.59
CA GLY A 93 6.87 -8.85 12.93
C GLY A 93 8.23 -9.11 12.31
N ILE A 94 8.56 -8.36 11.27
CA ILE A 94 9.73 -8.62 10.40
C ILE A 94 11.04 -8.42 11.16
N ARG A 95 11.17 -7.30 11.87
CA ARG A 95 12.35 -7.04 12.68
C ARG A 95 12.51 -8.07 13.80
N SER A 96 11.43 -8.42 14.49
CA SER A 96 11.47 -9.47 15.53
C SER A 96 11.95 -10.82 15.02
N VAL A 97 11.50 -11.28 13.84
CA VAL A 97 12.01 -12.52 13.22
C VAL A 97 13.49 -12.41 12.87
N THR A 98 13.92 -11.24 12.41
CA THR A 98 15.32 -10.96 12.06
C THR A 98 16.21 -10.97 13.29
N ASP A 99 15.79 -10.30 14.36
CA ASP A 99 16.52 -10.24 15.64
C ASP A 99 16.67 -11.65 16.24
N LEU A 100 15.60 -12.46 16.24
CA LEU A 100 15.65 -13.86 16.71
C LEU A 100 16.62 -14.72 15.88
N LYS A 101 16.64 -14.54 14.55
CA LYS A 101 17.61 -15.21 13.66
C LYS A 101 19.04 -14.80 14.02
N GLU A 102 19.28 -13.51 14.28
CA GLU A 102 20.61 -13.00 14.63
C GLU A 102 21.09 -13.48 15.99
N GLU A 103 20.19 -13.52 16.98
CA GLU A 103 20.47 -14.11 18.29
C GLU A 103 20.84 -15.59 18.16
N LEU A 104 20.07 -16.36 17.37
CA LEU A 104 20.36 -17.77 17.10
C LEU A 104 21.71 -17.96 16.41
N VAL A 105 22.03 -17.15 15.41
CA VAL A 105 23.29 -17.27 14.67
C VAL A 105 24.49 -16.84 15.54
N SER A 106 24.33 -15.85 16.41
CA SER A 106 25.40 -15.32 17.26
C SER A 106 25.71 -16.20 18.47
N THR A 107 24.68 -16.65 19.20
CA THR A 107 24.82 -17.50 20.39
C THR A 107 25.31 -18.91 20.07
N ASN A 108 25.14 -19.35 18.81
CA ASN A 108 25.25 -20.75 18.45
C ASN A 108 26.38 -21.03 17.42
N ARG A 109 27.36 -20.10 17.31
CA ARG A 109 28.49 -20.17 16.36
C ARG A 109 29.41 -21.40 16.51
N ALA A 110 29.47 -22.03 17.68
CA ALA A 110 30.34 -23.19 17.91
C ALA A 110 29.61 -24.54 17.93
N ASN A 111 28.29 -24.57 18.18
CA ASN A 111 27.55 -25.81 18.49
C ASN A 111 26.44 -26.17 17.49
N THR A 112 25.97 -25.24 16.65
CA THR A 112 24.98 -25.56 15.60
C THR A 112 25.64 -26.26 14.41
N SER A 113 25.03 -27.33 13.91
CA SER A 113 25.42 -27.91 12.62
C SER A 113 25.21 -26.90 11.48
N ASN A 114 26.03 -26.97 10.43
CA ASN A 114 25.85 -26.13 9.25
C ASN A 114 24.44 -26.28 8.65
N GLU A 115 23.92 -27.51 8.60
CA GLU A 115 22.57 -27.80 8.09
C GLU A 115 21.48 -27.00 8.80
N GLN A 116 21.56 -26.88 10.13
CA GLN A 116 20.54 -26.16 10.88
C GLN A 116 20.65 -24.64 10.72
N ARG A 117 21.86 -24.11 10.51
CA ARG A 117 22.05 -22.70 10.14
C ARG A 117 21.46 -22.39 8.76
N GLU A 118 21.69 -23.27 7.79
CA GLU A 118 21.11 -23.15 6.45
C GLU A 118 19.58 -23.17 6.51
N LYS A 119 18.98 -24.05 7.33
CA LYS A 119 17.52 -24.06 7.53
C LYS A 119 16.99 -22.77 8.15
N ILE A 120 17.64 -22.22 9.17
CA ILE A 120 17.26 -20.95 9.80
C ILE A 120 17.34 -19.82 8.77
N GLN A 121 18.44 -19.76 8.01
CA GLN A 121 18.66 -18.75 6.98
C GLN A 121 17.61 -18.85 5.87
N ALA A 122 17.39 -20.04 5.30
CA ALA A 122 16.39 -20.26 4.27
C ALA A 122 14.97 -19.91 4.76
N ARG A 123 14.66 -20.20 6.03
CA ARG A 123 13.37 -19.84 6.64
C ARG A 123 13.21 -18.33 6.73
N HIS A 124 14.23 -17.61 7.21
CA HIS A 124 14.22 -16.15 7.28
C HIS A 124 14.08 -15.52 5.90
N GLU A 125 14.82 -16.01 4.91
CA GLU A 125 14.76 -15.54 3.52
C GLU A 125 13.36 -15.71 2.91
N LEU A 126 12.68 -16.83 3.19
CA LEU A 126 11.31 -17.04 2.73
C LEU A 126 10.35 -15.99 3.30
N VAL A 127 10.41 -15.72 4.61
CA VAL A 127 9.60 -14.67 5.26
C VAL A 127 9.89 -13.31 4.64
N TRP A 128 11.18 -12.98 4.48
CA TRP A 128 11.61 -11.72 3.89
C TRP A 128 11.12 -11.54 2.45
N ASN A 129 11.24 -12.58 1.61
CA ASN A 129 10.77 -12.54 0.23
C ASN A 129 9.25 -12.37 0.15
N ASN A 130 8.50 -13.04 1.02
CA ASN A 130 7.05 -12.87 1.12
C ASN A 130 6.67 -11.44 1.56
N TRP A 131 7.41 -10.85 2.49
CA TRP A 131 7.25 -9.47 2.92
C TRP A 131 7.50 -8.48 1.77
N GLN A 132 8.62 -8.63 1.05
CA GLN A 132 8.93 -7.79 -0.11
C GLN A 132 7.86 -7.89 -1.21
N LYS A 133 7.36 -9.09 -1.46
CA LYS A 133 6.24 -9.31 -2.39
C LYS A 133 4.96 -8.59 -1.95
N LEU A 134 4.64 -8.60 -0.66
CA LEU A 134 3.51 -7.87 -0.11
C LEU A 134 3.65 -6.35 -0.33
N LEU A 135 4.81 -5.79 0.00
CA LEU A 135 5.10 -4.37 -0.22
C LEU A 135 4.98 -3.98 -1.70
N GLN A 136 5.56 -4.78 -2.61
CA GLN A 136 5.45 -4.57 -4.05
C GLN A 136 4.00 -4.62 -4.51
N THR A 137 3.23 -5.61 -4.06
CA THR A 137 1.81 -5.77 -4.44
C THR A 137 0.98 -4.58 -3.93
N SER A 138 1.23 -4.12 -2.70
CA SER A 138 0.59 -2.93 -2.14
C SER A 138 0.90 -1.67 -2.96
N GLY A 139 2.18 -1.46 -3.31
CA GLY A 139 2.62 -0.34 -4.12
C GLY A 139 1.97 -0.31 -5.51
N LEU A 140 1.91 -1.47 -6.19
CA LEU A 140 1.24 -1.60 -7.48
C LEU A 140 -0.26 -1.28 -7.38
N ARG A 141 -0.94 -1.71 -6.31
CA ARG A 141 -2.35 -1.37 -6.07
C ARG A 141 -2.53 0.13 -5.91
N ARG A 142 -1.70 0.78 -5.11
CA ARG A 142 -1.73 2.24 -4.92
C ARG A 142 -1.55 3.00 -6.24
N GLU A 143 -0.62 2.58 -7.08
CA GLU A 143 -0.43 3.18 -8.41
C GLU A 143 -1.66 3.02 -9.31
N LYS A 144 -2.29 1.84 -9.32
CA LYS A 144 -3.53 1.61 -10.07
C LYS A 144 -4.66 2.52 -9.58
N LEU A 145 -4.83 2.65 -8.26
CA LEU A 145 -5.84 3.52 -7.67
C LEU A 145 -5.61 5.00 -8.01
N LYS A 146 -4.36 5.49 -7.92
CA LYS A 146 -4.01 6.86 -8.31
C LYS A 146 -4.30 7.14 -9.79
N LYS A 147 -3.95 6.21 -10.68
CA LYS A 147 -4.28 6.34 -12.11
C LYS A 147 -5.79 6.40 -12.36
N ALA A 148 -6.58 5.63 -11.60
CA ALA A 148 -8.03 5.69 -11.68
C ALA A 148 -8.57 7.03 -11.16
N GLU A 149 -8.03 7.54 -10.05
CA GLU A 149 -8.37 8.87 -9.52
C GLU A 149 -8.11 9.99 -10.53
N ASP A 150 -6.92 10.02 -11.13
CA ASP A 150 -6.55 11.02 -12.13
C ASP A 150 -7.48 10.96 -13.35
N ARG A 151 -7.85 9.74 -13.80
CA ARG A 151 -8.83 9.55 -14.87
C ARG A 151 -10.19 10.16 -14.50
N PHE A 152 -10.73 9.87 -13.32
CA PHE A 152 -12.02 10.42 -12.90
C PHE A 152 -11.97 11.94 -12.73
N ARG A 153 -10.87 12.48 -12.18
CA ARG A 153 -10.67 13.92 -12.07
C ARG A 153 -10.69 14.61 -13.44
N ASN A 154 -10.00 14.04 -14.42
CA ASN A 154 -10.01 14.56 -15.79
C ASN A 154 -11.41 14.52 -16.42
N ILE A 155 -12.17 13.45 -16.18
CA ILE A 155 -13.55 13.33 -16.66
C ILE A 155 -14.42 14.43 -16.06
N GLU A 156 -14.37 14.63 -14.74
CA GLU A 156 -15.15 15.70 -14.07
C GLU A 156 -14.76 17.09 -14.57
N GLU A 157 -13.48 17.33 -14.83
CA GLU A 157 -13.01 18.60 -15.40
C GLU A 157 -13.58 18.81 -16.81
N LEU A 158 -13.58 17.79 -17.67
CA LEU A 158 -14.17 17.86 -19.00
C LEU A 158 -15.67 18.14 -18.93
N PHE A 159 -16.41 17.42 -18.07
CA PHE A 159 -17.83 17.66 -17.85
C PHE A 159 -18.11 19.07 -17.35
N LEU A 160 -17.30 19.59 -16.43
CA LEU A 160 -17.45 20.95 -15.91
C LEU A 160 -17.20 21.99 -16.99
N ARG A 161 -16.17 21.79 -17.84
CA ARG A 161 -15.88 22.67 -18.99
C ARG A 161 -17.04 22.66 -19.98
N PHE A 162 -17.55 21.48 -20.32
CA PHE A 162 -18.70 21.32 -21.19
C PHE A 162 -19.94 22.02 -20.62
N ALA A 163 -20.29 21.77 -19.36
CA ALA A 163 -21.45 22.36 -18.72
C ALA A 163 -21.41 23.90 -18.69
N LYS A 164 -20.22 24.47 -18.44
CA LYS A 164 -20.02 25.93 -18.50
C LYS A 164 -20.26 26.50 -19.90
N LYS A 165 -19.67 25.88 -20.93
CA LYS A 165 -19.86 26.30 -22.32
C LYS A 165 -21.33 26.15 -22.75
N ALA A 166 -21.95 25.01 -22.43
CA ALA A 166 -23.34 24.74 -22.76
C ALA A 166 -24.31 25.73 -22.07
N SER A 167 -24.07 26.08 -20.80
CA SER A 167 -24.88 27.07 -20.10
C SER A 167 -24.75 28.47 -20.70
N ALA A 168 -23.55 28.87 -21.12
CA ALA A 168 -23.33 30.15 -21.80
C ALA A 168 -24.06 30.18 -23.14
N PHE A 169 -23.97 29.09 -23.91
CA PHE A 169 -24.66 28.94 -25.19
C PHE A 169 -26.18 28.95 -25.03
N ASN A 170 -26.73 28.23 -24.05
CA ASN A 170 -28.18 28.22 -23.78
C ASN A 170 -28.70 29.62 -23.41
N SER A 171 -27.98 30.35 -22.56
CA SER A 171 -28.39 31.71 -22.19
C SER A 171 -28.34 32.66 -23.38
N TRP A 172 -27.31 32.55 -24.24
CA TRP A 172 -27.26 33.32 -25.47
C TRP A 172 -28.42 32.97 -26.42
N PHE A 173 -28.74 31.68 -26.55
CA PHE A 173 -29.82 31.19 -27.41
C PHE A 173 -31.20 31.71 -26.96
N GLU A 174 -31.49 31.64 -25.65
CA GLU A 174 -32.76 32.15 -25.09
C GLU A 174 -32.95 33.65 -25.36
N ASN A 175 -31.91 34.46 -25.13
CA ASN A 175 -31.96 35.91 -25.42
C ASN A 175 -32.17 36.18 -26.92
N ALA A 176 -31.47 35.44 -27.78
CA ALA A 176 -31.60 35.57 -29.23
C ALA A 176 -33.02 35.18 -29.71
N GLU A 177 -33.62 34.15 -29.13
CA GLU A 177 -34.98 33.72 -29.45
C GLU A 177 -36.02 34.76 -28.99
N GLU A 178 -35.86 35.34 -27.81
CA GLU A 178 -36.70 36.45 -27.32
C GLU A 178 -36.64 37.65 -28.27
N ASP A 179 -35.44 38.13 -28.59
CA ASP A 179 -35.23 39.27 -29.50
C ASP A 179 -35.85 39.04 -30.89
N LEU A 180 -35.80 37.80 -31.40
CA LEU A 180 -36.33 37.45 -32.72
C LEU A 180 -37.84 37.22 -32.75
N THR A 181 -38.44 36.87 -31.61
CA THR A 181 -39.89 36.63 -31.50
C THR A 181 -40.66 37.89 -31.13
N ASP A 182 -39.96 38.96 -30.73
CA ASP A 182 -40.54 40.24 -30.40
C ASP A 182 -41.26 40.88 -31.60
N PRO A 183 -42.54 41.30 -31.47
CA PRO A 183 -43.27 41.88 -32.59
C PRO A 183 -42.65 43.20 -33.05
N VAL A 184 -42.28 43.28 -34.33
CA VAL A 184 -41.74 44.50 -34.93
C VAL A 184 -42.77 45.64 -34.86
N LYS A 185 -42.49 46.66 -34.06
CA LYS A 185 -43.29 47.89 -33.94
C LYS A 185 -42.38 49.09 -34.22
N CYS A 186 -42.67 49.81 -35.29
CA CYS A 186 -41.90 50.98 -35.70
C CYS A 186 -42.84 52.08 -36.20
N ASN A 187 -42.58 53.32 -35.78
CA ASN A 187 -43.34 54.52 -36.10
C ASN A 187 -42.57 55.50 -37.00
N SER A 188 -41.31 55.19 -37.37
CA SER A 188 -40.46 56.04 -38.21
C SER A 188 -39.53 55.24 -39.14
N LEU A 189 -39.04 55.91 -40.18
CA LEU A 189 -38.04 55.34 -41.10
C LEU A 189 -36.66 55.20 -40.43
N GLU A 190 -36.33 56.04 -39.45
CA GLU A 190 -35.13 55.86 -38.63
C GLU A 190 -35.22 54.60 -37.76
N GLU A 191 -36.37 54.34 -37.11
CA GLU A 191 -36.55 53.14 -36.26
C GLU A 191 -36.41 51.84 -37.06
N ILE A 192 -37.02 51.74 -38.24
CA ILE A 192 -36.92 50.52 -39.05
C ILE A 192 -35.51 50.29 -39.60
N ARG A 193 -34.75 51.35 -39.91
CA ARG A 193 -33.33 51.24 -40.30
C ARG A 193 -32.46 50.75 -39.14
N ALA A 194 -32.71 51.26 -37.93
CA ALA A 194 -31.99 50.82 -36.75
C ALA A 194 -32.24 49.33 -36.43
N LEU A 195 -33.48 48.84 -36.62
CA LEU A 195 -33.81 47.42 -36.46
C LEU A 195 -33.13 46.52 -37.51
N ILE A 196 -33.04 46.98 -38.75
CA ILE A 196 -32.30 46.26 -39.81
C ILE A 196 -30.81 46.18 -39.46
N ASP A 197 -30.20 47.30 -39.05
CA ASP A 197 -28.79 47.33 -38.63
C ASP A 197 -28.52 46.41 -37.43
N ALA A 198 -29.45 46.35 -36.47
CA ALA A 198 -29.35 45.45 -35.32
C ALA A 198 -29.44 43.97 -35.74
N HIS A 199 -30.36 43.64 -36.65
CA HIS A 199 -30.50 42.29 -37.19
C HIS A 199 -29.29 41.84 -38.01
N ASP A 200 -28.68 42.73 -38.79
CA ASP A 200 -27.46 42.42 -39.54
C ASP A 200 -26.26 42.22 -38.62
N ARG A 201 -26.17 42.96 -37.50
CA ARG A 201 -25.19 42.68 -36.44
C ARG A 201 -25.43 41.32 -35.78
N PHE A 202 -26.67 40.96 -35.52
CA PHE A 202 -27.02 39.64 -34.97
C PHE A 202 -26.55 38.49 -35.86
N LYS A 203 -26.71 38.61 -37.19
CA LYS A 203 -26.21 37.59 -38.15
C LYS A 203 -24.70 37.40 -38.09
N THR A 204 -23.93 38.46 -37.82
CA THR A 204 -22.47 38.35 -37.63
C THR A 204 -22.13 37.56 -36.36
N VAL A 205 -22.85 37.82 -35.25
CA VAL A 205 -22.67 37.09 -33.99
C VAL A 205 -23.12 35.63 -34.10
N LEU A 206 -24.06 35.32 -34.99
CA LEU A 206 -24.50 33.95 -35.28
C LEU A 206 -23.35 33.05 -35.80
N GLU A 207 -22.40 33.63 -36.54
CA GLU A 207 -21.23 32.89 -37.03
C GLU A 207 -20.28 32.53 -35.88
N GLU A 208 -20.09 33.43 -34.92
CA GLU A 208 -19.31 33.19 -33.69
C GLU A 208 -19.98 32.13 -32.80
N ALA A 209 -21.29 32.22 -32.61
CA ALA A 209 -22.05 31.22 -31.84
C ALA A 209 -21.98 29.83 -32.49
N ARG A 210 -21.88 29.75 -33.82
CA ARG A 210 -21.70 28.48 -34.54
C ARG A 210 -20.32 27.87 -34.29
N TYR A 211 -19.29 28.69 -34.21
CA TYR A 211 -17.95 28.24 -33.82
C TYR A 211 -17.95 27.68 -32.38
N ASP A 212 -18.58 28.37 -31.43
CA ASP A 212 -18.70 27.91 -30.03
C ASP A 212 -19.45 26.57 -29.93
N PHE A 213 -20.49 26.38 -30.75
CA PHE A 213 -21.21 25.11 -30.86
C PHE A 213 -20.35 23.99 -31.44
N ASP A 214 -19.56 24.27 -32.47
CA ASP A 214 -18.66 23.28 -33.07
C ASP A 214 -17.51 22.90 -32.10
N GLU A 215 -17.01 23.85 -31.29
CA GLU A 215 -16.07 23.55 -30.20
C GLU A 215 -16.71 22.67 -29.11
N LEU A 216 -17.95 22.94 -28.72
CA LEU A 216 -18.73 22.13 -27.77
C LEU A 216 -18.94 20.69 -28.25
N LYS A 217 -19.07 20.49 -29.56
CA LYS A 217 -19.23 19.18 -30.19
C LYS A 217 -17.92 18.40 -30.26
N ALA A 218 -16.78 19.08 -30.28
CA ALA A 218 -15.45 18.49 -30.40
C ALA A 218 -14.80 18.17 -29.03
N SER A 219 -15.32 18.71 -27.94
CA SER A 219 -14.87 18.51 -26.55
C SER A 219 -15.47 17.27 -25.89
#